data_AF-L7M2U1-F1
#
_entry.id   AF-L7M2U1-F1
#
_cell.length_a   1.000
_cell.length_b   1.000
_cell.length_c   1.000
_cell.angle_alpha   90.00
_cell.angle_beta   90.00
_cell.angle_gamma   90.00
#
_symmetry.space_group_name_H-M   'P 1'
#
loop_
_entity.id
_entity.type
_entity.pdbx_description
1 polymer ?
#
loop_
_entity_poly.entity_id
_entity_poly.type
_entity_poly.pdbx_seq_one_letter_code
_entity_poly.pdbx_strand_id
1 'polypeptide(L)'
;MATGSTRDQHKLIEELNVGVALFRDVLLSVSSAQDGPELRQRIRTLRQRCVQACVDAAHLLLPHIRSAVSDGIPVDSQQLVNLVCCTQMLLRELTKCRALLVAHKMDMRDFSEPVGPPGGVAVLDKLVLWRPPPKDYHLEELRSIDRDAETVRSVLAEMQEFMPHESNCKNLIEEGLFKWRRKGGLYGQLGHHLCCLCRSHIS
;
A
#
# COMPACT_ATOMS: atom_id res chain seq x y z
N MET A 1 30.51 13.88 -3.93
CA MET A 1 29.76 12.72 -4.45
C MET A 1 28.41 12.47 -3.75
N ALA A 2 27.96 13.32 -2.80
CA ALA A 2 26.72 13.10 -2.04
C ALA A 2 25.42 13.60 -2.71
N THR A 3 25.50 14.34 -3.82
CA THR A 3 24.34 15.00 -4.45
C THR A 3 23.51 14.11 -5.38
N GLY A 4 24.03 12.95 -5.78
CA GLY A 4 23.29 11.98 -6.60
C GLY A 4 22.23 11.22 -5.78
N SER A 5 22.62 10.71 -4.61
CA SER A 5 21.78 9.85 -3.78
C SER A 5 20.52 10.55 -3.24
N THR A 6 20.61 11.81 -2.84
CA THR A 6 19.46 12.58 -2.33
C THR A 6 18.44 12.93 -3.41
N ARG A 7 18.90 13.16 -4.65
CA ARG A 7 18.03 13.43 -5.81
C ARG A 7 17.25 12.19 -6.22
N ASP A 8 17.86 11.01 -6.09
CA ASP A 8 17.22 9.74 -6.40
C ASP A 8 16.19 9.34 -5.33
N GLN A 9 16.47 9.62 -4.05
CA GLN A 9 15.49 9.45 -2.95
C GLN A 9 14.23 10.30 -3.17
N HIS A 10 14.39 11.59 -3.50
CA HIS A 10 13.25 12.48 -3.74
C HIS A 10 12.37 11.99 -4.91
N LYS A 11 12.99 11.55 -6.01
CA LYS A 11 12.26 11.02 -7.17
C LYS A 11 11.44 9.79 -6.80
N LEU A 12 11.99 8.86 -6.04
CA LEU A 12 11.27 7.64 -5.63
C LEU A 12 10.08 7.95 -4.72
N ILE A 13 10.22 8.89 -3.79
CA ILE A 13 9.12 9.33 -2.92
C ILE A 13 8.03 10.02 -3.75
N GLU A 14 8.40 10.86 -4.72
CA GLU A 14 7.47 11.51 -5.64
C GLU A 14 6.74 10.48 -6.52
N GLU A 15 7.46 9.53 -7.11
CA GLU A 15 6.89 8.44 -7.90
C GLU A 15 5.93 7.57 -7.06
N LEU A 16 6.28 7.27 -5.82
CA LEU A 16 5.40 6.59 -4.89
C LEU A 16 4.13 7.41 -4.65
N ASN A 17 4.24 8.69 -4.32
CA ASN A 17 3.09 9.56 -4.05
C ASN A 17 2.12 9.62 -5.25
N VAL A 18 2.67 9.83 -6.45
CA VAL A 18 1.89 9.79 -7.71
C VAL A 18 1.27 8.42 -7.92
N GLY A 19 2.03 7.35 -7.69
CA GLY A 19 1.55 5.97 -7.77
C GLY A 19 0.36 5.71 -6.84
N VAL A 20 0.43 6.15 -5.58
CA VAL A 20 -0.68 6.02 -4.61
C VAL A 20 -1.91 6.81 -5.06
N ALA A 21 -1.73 8.01 -5.64
CA ALA A 21 -2.84 8.79 -6.18
C ALA A 21 -3.52 8.08 -7.35
N LEU A 22 -2.76 7.56 -8.31
CA LEU A 22 -3.27 6.76 -9.42
C LEU A 22 -3.93 5.47 -8.94
N PHE A 23 -3.38 4.84 -7.89
CA PHE A 23 -3.94 3.63 -7.31
C PHE A 23 -5.30 3.91 -6.69
N ARG A 24 -5.45 5.02 -5.96
CA ARG A 24 -6.75 5.45 -5.47
C ARG A 24 -7.75 5.68 -6.61
N ASP A 25 -7.32 6.37 -7.67
CA ASP A 25 -8.19 6.70 -8.80
C ASP A 25 -8.74 5.43 -9.48
N VAL A 26 -7.89 4.45 -9.78
CA VAL A 26 -8.33 3.19 -10.40
C VAL A 26 -9.25 2.37 -9.49
N LEU A 27 -9.11 2.48 -8.17
CA LEU A 27 -10.00 1.80 -7.22
C LEU A 27 -11.44 2.36 -7.25
N LEU A 28 -11.64 3.60 -7.70
CA LEU A 28 -12.98 4.19 -7.84
C LEU A 28 -13.80 3.50 -8.94
N SER A 29 -13.15 2.86 -9.91
CA SER A 29 -13.81 2.14 -10.99
C SER A 29 -14.26 0.73 -10.60
N VAL A 30 -13.87 0.22 -9.41
CA VAL A 30 -14.40 -1.04 -8.89
C VAL A 30 -15.89 -0.87 -8.65
N SER A 31 -16.71 -1.87 -9.02
CA SER A 31 -18.18 -1.84 -9.08
C SER A 31 -18.80 -0.97 -10.18
N SER A 32 -18.01 -0.29 -11.02
CA SER A 32 -18.52 0.44 -12.18
C SER A 32 -18.78 -0.49 -13.37
N ALA A 33 -19.40 0.01 -14.44
CA ALA A 33 -19.56 -0.74 -15.69
C ALA A 33 -18.22 -1.12 -16.36
N GLN A 34 -17.11 -0.47 -15.97
CA GLN A 34 -15.76 -0.76 -16.46
C GLN A 34 -15.03 -1.80 -15.59
N ASP A 35 -15.68 -2.31 -14.55
CA ASP A 35 -15.10 -3.33 -13.68
C ASP A 35 -15.06 -4.67 -14.41
N GLY A 36 -13.92 -4.93 -15.07
CA GLY A 36 -13.60 -6.16 -15.78
C GLY A 36 -12.18 -6.67 -15.49
N PRO A 37 -11.81 -7.83 -16.04
CA PRO A 37 -10.51 -8.46 -15.79
C PRO A 37 -9.30 -7.56 -16.07
N GLU A 38 -9.36 -6.74 -17.11
CA GLU A 38 -8.31 -5.78 -17.46
C GLU A 38 -8.11 -4.74 -16.37
N LEU A 39 -9.20 -4.21 -15.81
CA LEU A 39 -9.17 -3.25 -14.69
C LEU A 39 -8.57 -3.93 -13.45
N ARG A 40 -8.99 -5.16 -13.13
CA ARG A 40 -8.46 -5.91 -11.98
C ARG A 40 -6.97 -6.19 -12.12
N GLN A 41 -6.50 -6.52 -13.31
CA GLN A 41 -5.07 -6.68 -13.57
C GLN A 41 -4.33 -5.34 -13.42
N ARG A 42 -4.90 -4.23 -13.90
CA ARG A 42 -4.31 -2.89 -13.72
C ARG A 42 -4.20 -2.51 -12.24
N ILE A 43 -5.23 -2.79 -11.44
CA ILE A 43 -5.22 -2.60 -9.99
C ILE A 43 -4.08 -3.41 -9.36
N ARG A 44 -3.95 -4.69 -9.72
CA ARG A 44 -2.87 -5.57 -9.22
C ARG A 44 -1.48 -5.03 -9.56
N THR A 45 -1.24 -4.70 -10.83
CA THR A 45 0.06 -4.20 -11.30
C THR A 45 0.42 -2.88 -10.61
N LEU A 46 -0.53 -1.95 -10.50
CA LEU A 46 -0.28 -0.65 -9.88
C LEU A 46 -0.05 -0.77 -8.38
N ARG A 47 -0.80 -1.66 -7.69
CA ARG A 47 -0.54 -2.00 -6.29
C ARG A 47 0.90 -2.48 -6.09
N GLN A 48 1.32 -3.49 -6.85
CA GLN A 48 2.65 -4.08 -6.73
C GLN A 48 3.74 -3.04 -6.98
N ARG A 49 3.56 -2.16 -7.97
CA ARG A 49 4.47 -1.04 -8.21
C ARG A 49 4.58 -0.09 -7.02
N CYS A 50 3.46 0.28 -6.39
CA CYS A 50 3.48 1.16 -5.22
C CYS A 50 4.17 0.50 -4.01
N VAL A 51 3.91 -0.79 -3.78
CA VAL A 51 4.56 -1.56 -2.70
C VAL A 51 6.06 -1.63 -2.93
N GLN A 52 6.49 -1.94 -4.16
CA GLN A 52 7.91 -2.00 -4.50
C GLN A 52 8.59 -0.64 -4.32
N ALA A 53 8.00 0.44 -4.85
CA ALA A 53 8.53 1.79 -4.69
C ALA A 53 8.65 2.22 -3.22
N CYS A 54 7.69 1.82 -2.37
CA CYS A 54 7.74 2.05 -0.92
C CYS A 54 8.93 1.34 -0.27
N VAL A 55 9.15 0.06 -0.59
CA VAL A 55 10.26 -0.73 -0.06
C VAL A 55 11.60 -0.17 -0.53
N ASP A 56 11.72 0.15 -1.83
CA ASP A 56 12.95 0.68 -2.41
C ASP A 56 13.31 2.04 -1.82
N ALA A 57 12.34 2.94 -1.67
CA ALA A 57 12.55 4.23 -1.03
C ALA A 57 13.01 4.08 0.43
N ALA A 58 12.42 3.15 1.18
CA ALA A 58 12.83 2.88 2.56
C ALA A 58 14.23 2.29 2.65
N HIS A 59 14.56 1.31 1.80
CA HIS A 59 15.90 0.70 1.74
C HIS A 59 16.99 1.71 1.39
N LEU A 60 16.68 2.74 0.60
CA LEU A 60 17.62 3.81 0.28
C LEU A 60 17.73 4.84 1.40
N LEU A 61 16.64 5.15 2.10
CA LEU A 61 16.61 6.23 3.08
C LEU A 61 17.06 5.78 4.48
N LEU A 62 16.60 4.62 4.95
CA LEU A 62 16.82 4.15 6.33
C LEU A 62 18.29 3.96 6.71
N PRO A 63 19.20 3.44 5.86
CA PRO A 63 20.60 3.31 6.22
C PRO A 63 21.26 4.66 6.57
N HIS A 64 20.90 5.71 5.83
CA HIS A 64 21.41 7.06 6.08
C HIS A 64 20.90 7.63 7.40
N ILE A 65 19.63 7.41 7.72
CA ILE A 65 19.02 7.81 9.00
C ILE A 65 19.69 7.08 10.16
N ARG A 66 19.85 5.76 10.06
CA ARG A 66 20.50 4.94 11.10
C ARG A 66 21.93 5.41 11.37
N SER A 67 22.68 5.76 10.32
CA SER A 67 24.04 6.32 10.47
C SER A 67 24.04 7.69 11.15
N ALA A 68 23.14 8.59 10.76
CA ALA A 68 23.06 9.92 11.39
C ALA A 68 22.71 9.81 12.90
N VAL A 69 21.80 8.91 13.25
CA VAL A 69 21.44 8.63 14.65
C VAL A 69 22.62 8.06 15.43
N SER A 70 23.39 7.12 14.85
CA SER A 70 24.58 6.59 15.53
C SER A 70 25.66 7.64 15.77
N ASP A 71 25.73 8.65 14.91
CA ASP A 71 26.63 9.80 15.06
C ASP A 71 26.10 10.85 16.06
N GLY A 72 24.95 10.60 16.70
CA GLY A 72 24.32 11.49 17.66
C GLY A 72 23.59 12.68 17.04
N ILE A 73 23.36 12.67 15.73
CA ILE A 73 22.67 13.74 15.00
C ILE A 73 21.16 13.53 15.14
N PRO A 74 20.39 14.54 15.60
CA PRO A 74 18.94 14.44 15.67
C PRO A 74 18.34 14.23 14.26
N VAL A 75 17.34 13.34 14.16
CA VAL A 75 16.67 13.06 12.88
C VAL A 75 15.70 14.18 12.55
N ASP A 76 16.12 15.09 11.67
CA ASP A 76 15.28 16.10 11.04
C ASP A 76 15.32 15.91 9.52
N SER A 77 14.58 14.92 9.02
CA SER A 77 14.56 14.56 7.60
C SER A 77 13.17 14.72 7.02
N GLN A 78 12.97 15.79 6.23
CA GLN A 78 11.74 16.00 5.47
C GLN A 78 11.42 14.80 4.55
N GLN A 79 12.45 14.13 4.03
CA GLN A 79 12.28 12.95 3.18
C GLN A 79 11.70 11.77 3.96
N LEU A 80 12.11 11.58 5.22
CA LEU A 80 11.53 10.57 6.10
C LEU A 80 10.06 10.86 6.37
N VAL A 81 9.73 12.10 6.71
CA VAL A 81 8.35 12.53 6.96
C VAL A 81 7.47 12.28 5.72
N ASN A 82 7.95 12.68 4.54
CA ASN A 82 7.23 12.48 3.29
C ASN A 82 7.00 10.99 2.99
N LEU A 83 8.03 10.15 3.18
CA LEU A 83 7.93 8.72 2.95
C LEU A 83 6.95 8.07 3.93
N VAL A 84 7.03 8.39 5.23
CA VAL A 84 6.07 7.93 6.26
C VAL A 84 4.63 8.27 5.86
N CYS A 85 4.37 9.51 5.44
CA CYS A 85 3.05 9.95 4.97
C CYS A 85 2.58 9.15 3.75
N CYS A 86 3.44 8.95 2.75
CA CYS A 86 3.12 8.17 1.54
C CYS A 86 2.82 6.71 1.89
N THR A 87 3.61 6.09 2.77
CA THR A 87 3.43 4.72 3.23
C THR A 87 2.13 4.53 4.01
N GLN A 88 1.77 5.48 4.89
CA GLN A 88 0.47 5.48 5.58
C GLN A 88 -0.70 5.57 4.58
N MET A 89 -0.58 6.44 3.57
CA MET A 89 -1.59 6.53 2.51
C MET A 89 -1.70 5.23 1.72
N LEU A 90 -0.58 4.61 1.35
CA LEU A 90 -0.56 3.33 0.65
C LEU A 90 -1.26 2.23 1.47
N LEU A 91 -0.93 2.10 2.76
CA LEU A 91 -1.53 1.10 3.64
C LEU A 91 -3.05 1.25 3.73
N ARG A 92 -3.55 2.49 3.75
CA ARG A 92 -4.98 2.78 3.68
C ARG A 92 -5.59 2.32 2.36
N GLU A 93 -4.97 2.64 1.22
CA GLU A 93 -5.51 2.24 -0.08
C GLU A 93 -5.46 0.71 -0.28
N LEU A 94 -4.46 0.01 0.28
CA LEU A 94 -4.42 -1.46 0.32
C LEU A 94 -5.61 -2.04 1.10
N THR A 95 -5.92 -1.46 2.26
CA THR A 95 -7.05 -1.88 3.09
C THR A 95 -8.38 -1.70 2.34
N LYS A 96 -8.56 -0.55 1.66
CA LYS A 96 -9.74 -0.31 0.82
C LYS A 96 -9.80 -1.25 -0.38
N CYS A 97 -8.69 -1.46 -1.08
CA CYS A 97 -8.59 -2.39 -2.20
C CYS A 97 -9.07 -3.78 -1.79
N ARG A 98 -8.57 -4.31 -0.67
CA ARG A 98 -9.01 -5.60 -0.14
C ARG A 98 -10.53 -5.61 0.12
N ALA A 99 -11.05 -4.60 0.82
CA ALA A 99 -12.47 -4.53 1.16
C ALA A 99 -13.37 -4.47 -0.09
N LEU A 100 -12.98 -3.67 -1.08
CA LEU A 100 -13.67 -3.57 -2.37
C LEU A 100 -13.66 -4.90 -3.11
N LEU A 101 -12.53 -5.60 -3.15
CA LEU A 101 -12.42 -6.90 -3.82
C LEU A 101 -13.26 -7.97 -3.10
N VAL A 102 -13.30 -7.98 -1.77
CA VAL A 102 -14.18 -8.88 -1.00
C VAL A 102 -15.65 -8.63 -1.31
N ALA A 103 -16.07 -7.36 -1.39
CA ALA A 103 -17.46 -6.99 -1.68
C ALA A 103 -17.86 -7.25 -3.14
N HIS A 104 -16.93 -7.01 -4.07
CA HIS A 104 -17.15 -7.11 -5.52
C HIS A 104 -16.25 -8.20 -6.10
N LYS A 105 -16.71 -9.46 -5.94
CA LYS A 105 -16.02 -10.62 -6.51
C LYS A 105 -16.07 -10.58 -8.03
N MET A 106 -14.95 -10.95 -8.66
CA MET A 106 -14.81 -11.07 -10.11
C MET A 106 -14.27 -12.45 -10.42
N ASP A 107 -14.84 -13.10 -11.44
CA ASP A 107 -14.22 -14.29 -12.02
C ASP A 107 -13.12 -13.87 -13.01
N MET A 108 -11.92 -14.40 -12.83
CA MET A 108 -10.71 -14.05 -13.59
C MET A 108 -10.19 -15.23 -14.42
N ARG A 109 -10.92 -16.36 -14.46
CA ARG A 109 -10.47 -17.61 -15.11
C ARG A 109 -10.09 -17.41 -16.57
N ASP A 110 -10.93 -16.70 -17.32
CA ASP A 110 -10.79 -16.55 -18.78
C ASP A 110 -9.70 -15.54 -19.19
N PHE A 111 -9.23 -14.71 -18.25
CA PHE A 111 -8.16 -13.74 -18.49
C PHE A 111 -6.77 -14.27 -18.13
N SER A 112 -6.70 -15.37 -17.39
CA SER A 112 -5.44 -15.96 -16.92
C SER A 112 -4.85 -17.01 -17.88
N GLU A 113 -5.51 -17.38 -18.97
CA GLU A 113 -4.91 -18.26 -19.99
C GLU A 113 -4.13 -17.43 -21.01
N PRO A 114 -2.79 -17.56 -20.98
CA PRO A 114 -2.18 -18.43 -21.98
C PRO A 114 -1.35 -19.50 -21.27
N VAL A 115 -1.86 -20.73 -21.23
CA VAL A 115 -1.10 -21.90 -20.78
C VAL A 115 -0.02 -22.22 -21.83
N GLY A 116 1.08 -21.46 -21.81
CA GLY A 116 2.29 -21.78 -22.56
C GLY A 116 2.09 -21.93 -24.09
N PRO A 117 3.16 -22.26 -24.84
CA PRO A 117 3.04 -22.52 -26.27
C PRO A 117 2.22 -23.80 -26.51
N PRO A 118 1.48 -23.90 -27.63
CA PRO A 118 0.83 -25.14 -28.06
C PRO A 118 1.91 -26.14 -28.52
N GLY A 119 2.63 -26.71 -27.56
CA GLY A 119 3.74 -27.63 -27.78
C GLY A 119 3.39 -29.03 -27.25
N GLY A 120 2.93 -29.92 -28.12
CA GLY A 120 3.16 -31.37 -28.05
C GLY A 120 2.57 -32.21 -26.90
N VAL A 121 2.00 -31.64 -25.82
CA VAL A 121 1.54 -32.43 -24.65
C VAL A 121 0.02 -32.60 -24.51
N ALA A 122 -0.77 -32.10 -25.47
CA ALA A 122 -2.24 -32.19 -25.44
C ALA A 122 -2.79 -33.64 -25.39
N VAL A 123 -1.96 -34.64 -25.73
CA VAL A 123 -2.34 -36.07 -25.69
C VAL A 123 -2.21 -36.68 -24.28
N LEU A 124 -1.43 -36.07 -23.38
CA LEU A 124 -1.29 -36.55 -22.00
C LEU A 124 -2.40 -36.05 -21.08
N ASP A 125 -3.15 -35.02 -21.48
CA ASP A 125 -4.27 -34.46 -20.71
C ASP A 125 -5.42 -35.46 -20.52
N LYS A 126 -5.49 -36.50 -21.38
CA LYS A 126 -6.43 -37.63 -21.24
C LYS A 126 -5.88 -38.80 -20.42
N LEU A 127 -4.60 -38.79 -20.05
CA LEU A 127 -3.92 -39.84 -19.28
C LEU A 127 -3.69 -39.44 -17.81
N VAL A 128 -3.81 -38.15 -17.48
CA VAL A 128 -3.63 -37.65 -16.12
C VAL A 128 -4.98 -37.69 -15.38
N LEU A 129 -5.16 -38.69 -14.51
CA LEU A 129 -6.33 -38.85 -13.64
C LEU A 129 -6.45 -37.73 -12.57
N TRP A 130 -5.39 -36.95 -12.38
CA TRP A 130 -5.31 -35.88 -11.39
C TRP A 130 -5.36 -34.51 -12.06
N ARG A 131 -6.54 -33.90 -12.10
CA ARG A 131 -6.65 -32.48 -12.43
C ARG A 131 -6.28 -31.68 -11.16
N PRO A 132 -5.31 -30.74 -11.23
CA PRO A 132 -5.05 -29.84 -10.11
C PRO A 132 -6.37 -29.19 -9.66
N PRO A 133 -6.62 -29.05 -8.35
CA PRO A 133 -7.80 -28.35 -7.88
C PRO A 133 -7.91 -26.98 -8.57
N PRO A 134 -9.12 -26.55 -8.98
CA PRO A 134 -9.29 -25.25 -9.62
C PRO A 134 -8.74 -24.15 -8.71
N LYS A 135 -7.81 -23.36 -9.26
CA LYS A 135 -7.16 -22.27 -8.53
C LYS A 135 -8.17 -21.16 -8.27
N ASP A 136 -8.44 -20.86 -7.00
CA ASP A 136 -9.26 -19.71 -6.63
C ASP A 136 -8.43 -18.43 -6.74
N TYR A 137 -8.39 -17.87 -7.95
CA TYR A 137 -7.68 -16.63 -8.27
C TYR A 137 -8.11 -15.46 -7.39
N HIS A 138 -9.39 -15.41 -7.04
CA HIS A 138 -9.93 -14.35 -6.19
C HIS A 138 -9.35 -14.44 -4.78
N LEU A 139 -9.33 -15.64 -4.20
CA LEU A 139 -8.73 -15.87 -2.88
C LEU A 139 -7.21 -15.64 -2.88
N GLU A 140 -6.50 -16.06 -3.92
CA GLU A 140 -5.07 -15.80 -4.08
C GLU A 140 -4.78 -14.30 -4.13
N GLU A 141 -5.61 -13.54 -4.86
CA GLU A 141 -5.48 -12.09 -4.95
C GLU A 141 -5.66 -11.41 -3.59
N LEU A 142 -6.69 -11.81 -2.82
CA LEU A 142 -6.89 -11.30 -1.46
C LEU A 142 -5.69 -11.60 -0.54
N ARG A 143 -5.16 -12.83 -0.60
CA ARG A 143 -3.95 -13.21 0.14
C ARG A 143 -2.71 -12.43 -0.31
N SER A 144 -2.62 -12.08 -1.60
CA SER A 144 -1.54 -11.23 -2.09
C SER A 144 -1.64 -9.83 -1.48
N ILE A 145 -2.84 -9.24 -1.42
CA ILE A 145 -3.04 -7.91 -0.83
C ILE A 145 -2.71 -7.93 0.67
N ASP A 146 -3.07 -8.99 1.38
CA ASP A 146 -2.74 -9.15 2.80
C ASP A 146 -1.22 -9.17 3.04
N ARG A 147 -0.47 -9.90 2.20
CA ARG A 147 1.00 -9.91 2.25
C ARG A 147 1.59 -8.55 1.95
N ASP A 148 1.11 -7.88 0.90
CA ASP A 148 1.57 -6.54 0.52
C ASP A 148 1.33 -5.53 1.66
N ALA A 149 0.17 -5.60 2.32
CA ALA A 149 -0.17 -4.74 3.45
C ALA A 149 0.73 -5.00 4.66
N GLU A 150 1.10 -6.25 4.94
CA GLU A 150 2.02 -6.58 6.03
C GLU A 150 3.44 -6.07 5.74
N THR A 151 3.93 -6.25 4.52
CA THR A 151 5.22 -5.68 4.09
C THR A 151 5.26 -4.16 4.29
N VAL A 152 4.23 -3.45 3.82
CA VAL A 152 4.13 -1.99 3.97
C VAL A 152 4.02 -1.57 5.44
N ARG A 153 3.30 -2.34 6.27
CA ARG A 153 3.19 -2.10 7.71
C ARG A 153 4.52 -2.27 8.44
N SER A 154 5.29 -3.31 8.09
CA SER A 154 6.62 -3.53 8.65
C SER A 154 7.56 -2.36 8.32
N VAL A 155 7.59 -1.92 7.05
CA VAL A 155 8.41 -0.78 6.62
C VAL A 155 7.98 0.51 7.34
N LEU A 156 6.67 0.72 7.51
CA LEU A 156 6.16 1.88 8.24
C LEU A 156 6.62 1.88 9.70
N ALA A 157 6.52 0.73 10.38
CA ALA A 157 6.93 0.61 11.77
C ALA A 157 8.42 0.92 11.95
N GLU A 158 9.26 0.42 11.04
CA GLU A 158 10.70 0.70 11.04
C GLU A 158 11.00 2.20 10.87
N MET A 159 10.33 2.88 9.94
CA MET A 159 10.52 4.32 9.75
C MET A 159 10.02 5.15 10.94
N GLN A 160 8.95 4.71 11.61
CA GLN A 160 8.35 5.42 12.75
C GLN A 160 9.24 5.39 13.99
N GLU A 161 10.16 4.43 14.11
CA GLU A 161 11.18 4.41 15.17
C GLU A 161 12.01 5.70 15.21
N PHE A 162 12.23 6.31 14.03
CA PHE A 162 13.05 7.51 13.86
C PHE A 162 12.25 8.81 13.82
N MET A 163 10.92 8.75 13.87
CA MET A 163 10.09 9.95 13.85
C MET A 163 10.13 10.65 15.22
N PRO A 164 10.16 11.99 15.26
CA PRO A 164 10.09 12.72 16.51
C PRO A 164 8.78 12.40 17.25
N HIS A 165 8.90 11.99 18.51
CA HIS A 165 7.74 11.73 19.36
C HIS A 165 7.34 13.04 20.04
N GLU A 166 6.19 13.61 19.65
CA GLU A 166 5.70 14.83 20.30
C GLU A 166 5.32 14.55 21.76
N SER A 167 6.18 14.95 22.69
CA SER A 167 5.94 14.77 24.12
C SER A 167 4.84 15.70 24.67
N ASN A 168 4.32 16.66 23.88
CA ASN A 168 3.49 17.76 24.41
C ASN A 168 2.24 18.15 23.57
N CYS A 169 1.85 17.39 22.54
CA CYS A 169 0.70 17.76 21.70
C CYS A 169 -0.66 17.24 22.19
N LYS A 170 -0.75 16.80 23.46
CA LYS A 170 -2.03 16.43 24.08
C LYS A 170 -2.99 17.62 24.15
N ASN A 171 -2.48 18.82 24.43
CA ASN A 171 -3.32 20.00 24.70
C ASN A 171 -3.78 20.74 23.43
N LEU A 172 -3.02 20.70 22.33
CA LEU A 172 -3.35 21.42 21.09
C LEU A 172 -4.31 20.63 20.17
N ILE A 173 -4.26 19.30 20.22
CA ILE A 173 -5.11 18.45 19.38
C ILE A 173 -6.51 18.29 19.98
N GLU A 174 -6.64 18.18 21.32
CA GLU A 174 -7.95 18.05 21.97
C GLU A 174 -8.87 19.25 21.71
N GLU A 175 -8.39 20.49 21.83
CA GLU A 175 -9.23 21.68 21.63
C GLU A 175 -9.76 21.83 20.19
N GLY A 176 -8.99 21.38 19.19
CA GLY A 176 -9.43 21.38 17.79
C GLY A 176 -10.40 20.24 17.47
N LEU A 177 -10.19 19.05 18.05
CA LEU A 177 -10.94 17.84 17.72
C LEU A 177 -12.39 17.86 18.27
N PHE A 178 -12.62 18.47 19.42
CA PHE A 178 -13.97 18.59 20.00
C PHE A 178 -14.86 19.61 19.27
N LYS A 179 -14.30 20.59 18.56
CA LYS A 179 -15.08 21.55 17.76
C LYS A 179 -15.61 20.95 16.46
N TRP A 180 -14.89 19.99 15.85
CA TRP A 180 -15.34 19.30 14.64
C TRP A 180 -16.28 18.11 14.91
N ARG A 181 -16.32 17.57 16.13
CA ARG A 181 -17.13 16.38 16.48
C ARG A 181 -18.63 16.62 16.71
N ARG A 182 -19.14 17.86 16.70
CA ARG A 182 -20.55 18.15 17.07
C ARG A 182 -21.54 18.38 15.94
N LYS A 183 -21.24 18.02 14.68
CA LYS A 183 -22.26 18.01 13.61
C LYS A 183 -22.10 16.85 12.63
N GLY A 184 -23.00 15.87 12.75
CA GLY A 184 -23.65 15.26 11.58
C GLY A 184 -23.32 13.81 11.22
N GLY A 185 -24.26 12.91 11.51
CA GLY A 185 -24.63 11.80 10.62
C GLY A 185 -23.84 10.48 10.71
N LEU A 186 -24.48 9.41 10.23
CA LEU A 186 -24.10 7.99 10.19
C LEU A 186 -22.74 7.64 9.50
N TYR A 187 -21.86 8.63 9.27
CA TYR A 187 -20.52 8.47 8.70
C TYR A 187 -19.39 8.49 9.75
N GLY A 188 -19.70 8.37 11.04
CA GLY A 188 -18.71 8.35 12.12
C GLY A 188 -17.67 7.21 12.00
N GLN A 189 -18.01 6.14 11.28
CA GLN A 189 -17.16 4.95 11.14
C GLN A 189 -16.12 5.05 10.00
N LEU A 190 -16.32 5.94 9.01
CA LEU A 190 -15.33 6.19 7.95
C LEU A 190 -14.30 7.28 8.30
N GLY A 191 -14.60 8.15 9.27
CA GLY A 191 -13.69 9.22 9.70
C GLY A 191 -12.37 8.71 10.27
N HIS A 192 -12.34 7.49 10.82
CA HIS A 192 -11.12 6.86 11.34
C HIS A 192 -10.12 6.45 10.26
N HIS A 193 -10.58 6.27 9.01
CA HIS A 193 -9.71 5.89 7.89
C HIS A 193 -9.30 7.07 7.01
N LEU A 194 -9.91 8.26 7.14
CA LEU A 194 -9.58 9.42 6.31
C LEU A 194 -8.56 10.39 6.92
N CYS A 195 -8.18 10.22 8.19
CA CYS A 195 -7.26 11.14 8.84
C CYS A 195 -5.80 10.69 8.73
N CYS A 196 -4.99 11.43 7.97
CA CYS A 196 -3.52 11.29 7.91
C CYS A 196 -2.84 11.87 9.17
N LEU A 197 -3.41 11.64 10.36
CA LEU A 197 -2.70 11.95 11.60
C LEU A 197 -1.84 10.74 11.94
N CYS A 198 -0.52 10.95 11.98
CA CYS A 198 0.42 10.05 12.63
C CYS A 198 -0.12 9.70 14.02
N ARG A 199 -0.74 8.53 14.14
CA ARG A 199 -1.28 8.08 15.42
C ARG A 199 -0.08 7.67 16.26
N SER A 200 0.39 8.58 17.12
CA SER A 200 1.40 8.29 18.13
C SER A 200 0.90 7.08 18.93
N HIS A 201 1.65 5.97 18.89
CA HIS A 201 1.31 4.78 19.67
C HIS A 201 1.65 5.09 21.12
N ILE A 202 0.67 5.59 21.87
CA ILE A 202 0.78 5.85 23.31
C ILE A 202 0.40 4.53 24.01
N SER A 203 1.40 3.83 24.55
CA SER A 203 1.23 2.98 25.74
C SER A 203 1.49 3.82 26.98
#